data_AF-A0A0R2ZE66-F1
#
_entry.id   AF-A0A0R2ZE66-F1
#
_cell.length_a   1.000
_cell.length_b   1.000
_cell.length_c   1.000
_cell.angle_alpha   90.00
_cell.angle_beta   90.00
_cell.angle_gamma   90.00
#
_symmetry.space_group_name_H-M   'P 1'
#
loop_
_entity.id
_entity.type
_entity.pdbx_description
1 polymer ?
#
loop_
_entity_poly.entity_id
_entity_poly.type
_entity_poly.pdbx_seq_one_letter_code
_entity_poly.pdbx_strand_id
1 'polypeptide(L)'
;MSGRAVHLYPWDGGTEADQDPPEHVYCGTDGDMADEQLTNDWRYVTCKRCLNIHEKELAARAADDRDQKIKLFDEAQAITITLGHRNISTAIKALLRERDELRHERDNLRLDRDGLLEAGAHLL
;
A
#
# COMPACT_ATOMS: atom_id res chain seq x y z
N MET A 1 -3.84 1.91 -35.40
CA MET A 1 -4.94 1.35 -34.58
C MET A 1 -4.60 -0.11 -34.31
N SER A 2 -4.05 -0.42 -33.15
CA SER A 2 -3.77 -1.80 -32.75
C SER A 2 -5.11 -2.51 -32.58
N GLY A 3 -5.42 -3.48 -33.44
CA GLY A 3 -6.67 -4.20 -33.41
C GLY A 3 -6.82 -4.90 -32.05
N ARG A 4 -7.79 -4.47 -31.25
CA ARG A 4 -8.16 -5.15 -30.00
C ARG A 4 -8.76 -6.51 -30.40
N ALA A 5 -7.95 -7.56 -30.27
CA ALA A 5 -8.40 -8.92 -30.52
C ALA A 5 -9.21 -9.41 -29.32
N VAL A 6 -10.54 -9.40 -29.44
CA VAL A 6 -11.42 -10.14 -28.54
C VAL A 6 -11.17 -11.62 -28.82
N HIS A 7 -10.38 -12.26 -27.97
CA HIS A 7 -10.06 -13.67 -28.10
C HIS A 7 -11.12 -14.51 -27.39
N LEU A 8 -12.19 -14.83 -28.10
CA LEU A 8 -13.04 -15.97 -27.83
C LEU A 8 -12.26 -17.24 -28.17
N TYR A 9 -11.20 -17.54 -27.43
CA TYR A 9 -10.59 -18.86 -27.54
C TYR A 9 -11.57 -19.83 -26.89
N PRO A 10 -12.01 -20.91 -27.59
CA PRO A 10 -12.60 -22.06 -26.92
C PRO A 10 -11.61 -22.46 -25.82
N TRP A 11 -12.12 -22.66 -24.61
CA TRP A 11 -11.34 -23.21 -23.49
C TRP A 11 -10.42 -24.31 -24.03
N ASP A 12 -9.10 -24.10 -24.01
CA ASP A 12 -8.14 -24.96 -24.72
C ASP A 12 -7.90 -26.30 -24.02
N GLY A 13 -8.73 -26.64 -23.02
CA GLY A 13 -8.57 -27.83 -22.19
C GLY A 13 -7.16 -27.87 -21.63
N GLY A 14 -6.77 -26.79 -20.93
CA GLY A 14 -5.41 -26.52 -20.52
C GLY A 14 -4.60 -27.76 -20.13
N THR A 15 -3.29 -27.69 -20.35
CA THR A 15 -2.27 -28.68 -19.97
C THR A 15 -2.31 -29.19 -18.50
N GLU A 16 -3.26 -28.76 -17.69
CA GLU A 16 -3.66 -29.32 -16.41
C GLU A 16 -5.08 -29.90 -16.57
N ALA A 17 -5.15 -31.22 -16.79
CA ALA A 17 -6.33 -31.95 -17.25
C ALA A 17 -7.51 -32.09 -16.25
N ASP A 18 -7.48 -31.36 -15.12
CA ASP A 18 -8.32 -31.66 -13.94
C ASP A 18 -9.29 -30.53 -13.52
N GLN A 19 -9.52 -29.53 -14.36
CA GLN A 19 -10.54 -28.50 -14.10
C GLN A 19 -11.72 -28.68 -15.05
N ASP A 20 -12.91 -28.91 -14.49
CA ASP A 20 -14.15 -28.87 -15.26
C ASP A 20 -14.27 -27.51 -15.95
N PRO A 21 -14.62 -27.47 -17.24
CA PRO A 21 -14.75 -26.21 -17.95
C PRO A 21 -15.83 -25.33 -17.29
N PRO A 22 -15.56 -24.04 -17.07
CA PRO A 22 -16.56 -23.15 -16.49
C PRO A 22 -17.77 -23.05 -17.42
N GLU A 23 -18.98 -22.97 -16.85
CA GLU A 23 -20.22 -22.85 -17.62
C GLU A 23 -20.21 -21.63 -18.55
N HIS A 24 -19.50 -20.57 -18.15
CA HIS A 24 -19.35 -19.33 -18.91
C HIS A 24 -17.89 -18.88 -18.91
N VAL A 25 -17.39 -18.51 -20.09
CA VAL A 25 -16.05 -17.93 -20.25
C VAL A 25 -16.16 -16.40 -20.23
N TYR A 26 -15.67 -15.77 -19.16
CA TYR A 26 -15.62 -14.33 -19.02
C TYR A 26 -14.18 -13.83 -19.20
N CYS A 27 -13.99 -12.88 -20.10
CA CYS A 27 -12.71 -12.28 -20.42
C CYS A 27 -12.51 -10.98 -19.63
N GLY A 28 -11.35 -10.86 -18.96
CA GLY A 28 -10.95 -9.70 -18.17
C GLY A 28 -10.24 -8.61 -18.98
N THR A 29 -10.52 -8.52 -20.28
CA THR A 29 -9.95 -7.47 -21.14
C THR A 29 -10.81 -6.22 -21.04
N ASP A 30 -10.21 -5.06 -20.75
CA ASP A 30 -10.93 -3.78 -20.71
C ASP A 30 -11.63 -3.46 -22.04
N GLY A 31 -12.96 -3.27 -21.99
CA GLY A 31 -13.81 -2.95 -23.14
C GLY A 31 -15.20 -2.40 -22.75
N ASP A 32 -15.85 -1.68 -23.66
CA ASP A 32 -17.19 -1.10 -23.45
C ASP A 32 -18.29 -2.17 -23.50
N MET A 33 -19.31 -1.97 -22.65
CA MET A 33 -20.37 -2.90 -22.23
C MET A 33 -21.37 -3.31 -23.31
N ALA A 34 -20.93 -3.92 -24.41
CA ALA A 34 -21.83 -4.52 -25.40
C ALA A 34 -21.76 -6.05 -25.44
N ASP A 35 -20.65 -6.66 -25.01
CA ASP A 35 -20.48 -8.11 -25.02
C ASP A 35 -20.70 -8.69 -23.61
N GLU A 36 -21.70 -9.57 -23.48
CA GLU A 36 -22.07 -10.29 -22.24
C GLU A 36 -20.94 -11.20 -21.68
N GLN A 37 -19.82 -11.32 -22.39
CA GLN A 37 -18.68 -12.18 -22.04
C GLN A 37 -17.45 -11.40 -21.55
N LEU A 38 -17.54 -10.08 -21.35
CA LEU A 38 -16.50 -9.26 -20.73
C LEU A 38 -16.86 -8.93 -19.28
N THR A 39 -15.88 -9.00 -18.37
CA THR A 39 -16.07 -8.57 -16.98
C THR A 39 -14.82 -7.86 -16.44
N ASN A 40 -15.04 -6.74 -15.74
CA ASN A 40 -13.97 -6.00 -15.07
C ASN A 40 -13.78 -6.43 -13.61
N ASP A 41 -14.69 -7.27 -13.08
CA ASP A 41 -14.53 -7.88 -11.77
C ASP A 41 -13.74 -9.19 -11.91
N TRP A 42 -12.47 -9.13 -11.47
CA TRP A 42 -11.52 -10.24 -11.49
C TRP A 42 -12.01 -11.50 -10.79
N ARG A 43 -13.01 -11.41 -9.90
CA ARG A 43 -13.62 -12.58 -9.24
C ARG A 43 -14.40 -13.47 -10.20
N TYR A 44 -14.88 -12.90 -11.32
CA TYR A 44 -15.69 -13.60 -12.31
C TYR A 44 -14.93 -13.89 -13.61
N VAL A 45 -13.67 -13.43 -13.75
CA VAL A 45 -12.85 -13.71 -14.93
C VAL A 45 -12.47 -15.18 -14.94
N THR A 46 -12.83 -15.88 -16.01
CA THR A 46 -12.50 -17.30 -16.21
C THR A 46 -11.58 -17.52 -17.41
N CYS A 47 -11.28 -16.48 -18.20
CA CYS A 47 -10.32 -16.54 -19.29
C CYS A 47 -8.88 -16.79 -18.76
N LYS A 48 -8.33 -17.96 -19.07
CA LYS A 48 -6.96 -18.39 -18.68
C LYS A 48 -5.87 -17.38 -19.02
N ARG A 49 -5.95 -16.74 -20.19
CA ARG A 49 -4.96 -15.71 -20.57
C ARG A 49 -5.02 -14.50 -19.64
N CYS A 50 -6.22 -14.03 -19.30
CA CYS A 50 -6.41 -12.91 -18.39
C CYS A 50 -5.93 -13.26 -16.98
N LEU A 51 -6.25 -14.46 -16.49
CA LEU A 51 -5.78 -14.94 -15.19
C LEU A 51 -4.24 -15.02 -15.13
N ASN A 52 -3.59 -15.61 -16.13
CA ASN A 52 -2.12 -15.68 -16.20
C ASN A 52 -1.44 -14.30 -16.25
N ILE A 53 -2.06 -13.32 -16.93
CA ILE A 53 -1.54 -11.94 -16.93
C ILE A 53 -1.72 -11.32 -15.55
N HIS A 54 -2.89 -11.47 -14.94
CA HIS A 54 -3.18 -10.94 -13.62
C HIS A 54 -2.26 -11.51 -12.53
N GLU A 55 -2.01 -12.81 -12.55
CA GLU A 55 -1.06 -13.44 -11.63
C GLU A 55 0.36 -12.88 -11.79
N LYS A 56 0.82 -12.67 -13.02
CA LYS A 56 2.12 -12.04 -13.27
C LYS A 56 2.17 -10.61 -12.77
N GLU A 57 1.10 -9.84 -12.97
CA GLU A 57 1.01 -8.47 -12.46
C GLU A 57 0.98 -8.42 -10.93
N LEU A 58 0.23 -9.32 -10.28
CA LEU A 58 0.21 -9.45 -8.82
C LEU A 58 1.58 -9.85 -8.28
N ALA A 59 2.27 -10.78 -8.94
CA ALA A 59 3.62 -11.19 -8.57
C ALA A 59 4.62 -10.03 -8.72
N ALA A 60 4.52 -9.25 -9.81
CA ALA A 60 5.35 -8.08 -10.03
C ALA A 60 5.11 -7.01 -8.94
N ARG A 61 3.85 -6.68 -8.65
CA ARG A 61 3.51 -5.73 -7.57
C ARG A 61 4.01 -6.21 -6.22
N ALA A 62 3.88 -7.50 -5.91
CA ALA A 62 4.38 -8.07 -4.66
C ALA A 62 5.92 -8.01 -4.56
N ALA A 63 6.63 -8.13 -5.69
CA ALA A 63 8.07 -7.94 -5.74
C ALA A 63 8.44 -6.46 -5.52
N ASP A 64 7.77 -5.54 -6.22
CA ASP A 64 7.99 -4.10 -6.06
C ASP A 64 7.72 -3.64 -4.61
N ASP A 65 6.64 -4.12 -3.99
CA ASP A 65 6.30 -3.84 -2.60
C ASP A 65 7.39 -4.34 -1.63
N ARG A 66 7.98 -5.50 -1.92
CA ARG A 66 9.08 -6.06 -1.12
C ARG A 66 10.34 -5.20 -1.26
N ASP A 67 10.67 -4.81 -2.48
CA ASP A 67 11.84 -3.96 -2.75
C ASP A 67 11.68 -2.59 -2.12
N GLN A 68 10.48 -2.01 -2.17
CA GLN A 68 10.18 -0.75 -1.49
C GLN A 68 10.33 -0.88 0.02
N LYS A 69 9.87 -1.97 0.64
CA LYS A 69 10.05 -2.22 2.08
C LYS A 69 11.52 -2.33 2.46
N ILE A 70 12.34 -2.98 1.65
CA ILE A 70 13.79 -3.07 1.88
C ILE A 70 14.42 -1.68 1.85
N LYS A 71 14.12 -0.87 0.82
CA LYS A 71 14.63 0.51 0.72
C LYS A 71 14.26 1.36 1.93
N LEU A 72 12.99 1.33 2.35
CA LEU A 72 12.53 2.06 3.53
C LEU A 72 13.20 1.58 4.81
N PHE A 73 13.47 0.28 4.93
CA PHE A 73 14.18 -0.27 6.08
C PHE A 73 15.64 0.19 6.12
N ASP A 74 16.34 0.17 4.98
CA ASP A 74 17.72 0.63 4.87
C ASP A 74 17.84 2.12 5.18
N GLU A 75 16.92 2.94 4.67
CA GLU A 75 16.82 4.37 4.99
C GLU A 75 16.61 4.60 6.49
N ALA A 76 15.66 3.89 7.11
CA ALA A 76 15.39 3.99 8.54
C ALA A 76 16.58 3.54 9.39
N GLN A 77 17.30 2.51 8.96
CA GLN A 77 18.51 2.03 9.62
C GLN A 77 19.66 3.05 9.50
N ALA A 78 19.83 3.68 8.34
CA ALA A 78 20.82 4.74 8.15
C ALA A 78 20.56 5.93 9.10
N ILE A 79 19.30 6.42 9.15
CA ILE A 79 18.88 7.49 10.07
C ILE A 79 19.15 7.08 11.53
N THR A 80 18.80 5.85 11.90
CA THR A 80 19.02 5.31 13.25
C THR A 80 20.49 5.36 13.65
N ILE A 81 21.40 4.98 12.74
CA ILE A 81 22.84 5.02 12.96
C ILE A 81 23.33 6.47 13.09
N THR A 82 22.85 7.37 12.23
CA THR A 82 23.18 8.81 12.31
C THR A 82 22.76 9.42 13.65
N LEU A 83 21.63 8.99 14.21
CA LEU A 83 21.16 9.39 15.54
C LEU A 83 21.93 8.71 16.69
N GLY A 84 22.89 7.82 16.40
CA GLY A 84 23.71 7.14 17.39
C GLY A 84 23.04 5.93 18.06
N HIS A 85 21.94 5.43 17.50
CA HIS A 85 21.23 4.27 18.03
C HIS A 85 21.66 2.97 17.32
N ARG A 86 21.63 1.84 18.06
CA ARG A 86 22.03 0.53 17.54
C ARG A 86 20.95 -0.17 16.71
N ASN A 87 19.68 0.16 16.94
CA ASN A 87 18.56 -0.41 16.19
C ASN A 87 17.37 0.57 16.17
N ILE A 88 16.54 0.42 15.14
CA ILE A 88 15.40 1.31 14.86
C ILE A 88 14.42 1.37 16.04
N SER A 89 14.11 0.23 16.66
CA SER A 89 13.16 0.15 17.78
C SER A 89 13.61 0.98 18.99
N THR A 90 14.91 0.98 19.30
CA THR A 90 15.48 1.80 20.37
C THR A 90 15.42 3.28 20.01
N ALA A 91 15.77 3.64 18.77
CA ALA A 91 15.67 5.02 18.30
C ALA A 91 14.23 5.54 18.42
N ILE A 92 13.25 4.77 17.94
CA ILE A 92 11.83 5.12 18.05
C ILE A 92 11.45 5.34 19.51
N LYS A 93 11.78 4.42 20.42
CA LYS A 93 11.44 4.56 21.85
C LYS A 93 12.07 5.81 22.48
N ALA A 94 13.31 6.12 22.13
CA ALA A 94 14.00 7.32 22.61
C ALA A 94 13.32 8.59 22.10
N LEU A 95 13.08 8.69 20.79
CA LEU A 95 12.41 9.82 20.16
C LEU A 95 10.97 10.04 20.68
N LEU A 96 10.23 8.95 20.93
CA LEU A 96 8.89 9.04 21.50
C LEU A 96 8.93 9.64 22.91
N ARG A 97 9.91 9.24 23.74
CA ARG A 97 10.08 9.79 25.08
C ARG A 97 10.45 11.26 25.04
N GLU A 98 11.46 11.63 24.24
CA GLU A 98 11.90 13.02 24.08
C GLU A 98 10.76 13.92 23.60
N ARG A 99 9.97 13.45 22.62
CA ARG A 99 8.77 14.17 22.15
C ARG A 99 7.77 14.40 23.28
N ASP A 100 7.53 13.40 24.13
CA ASP A 100 6.54 13.49 25.20
C ASP A 100 7.01 14.44 26.31
N GLU A 101 8.31 14.43 26.63
CA GLU A 101 8.97 15.39 27.53
C GLU A 101 8.85 16.83 27.00
N LEU A 102 9.19 17.05 25.72
CA LEU A 102 9.07 18.36 25.08
C LEU A 102 7.62 18.87 25.02
N ARG A 103 6.65 17.96 24.87
CA ARG A 103 5.23 18.32 24.94
C ARG A 103 4.84 18.80 26.34
N HIS A 104 5.28 18.10 27.38
CA HIS A 104 5.03 18.51 28.76
C HIS A 104 5.70 19.86 29.06
N GLU A 105 6.95 20.05 28.67
CA GLU A 105 7.65 21.32 28.87
C GLU A 105 6.95 22.47 28.16
N ARG A 106 6.55 22.28 26.89
CA ARG A 106 5.78 23.27 26.14
C ARG A 106 4.47 23.63 26.83
N ASP A 107 3.76 22.64 27.38
CA ASP A 107 2.48 22.88 28.04
C ASP A 107 2.66 23.61 29.37
N ASN A 108 3.72 23.30 30.12
CA ASN A 108 4.10 24.07 31.32
C ASN A 108 4.42 25.53 30.97
N LEU A 109 5.24 25.77 29.94
CA LEU A 109 5.58 27.13 29.50
C LEU A 109 4.35 27.94 29.06
N ARG A 110 3.33 27.27 28.50
CA ARG A 110 2.06 27.92 28.16
C ARG A 110 1.30 28.33 29.41
N LEU A 111 1.21 27.44 30.40
CA LEU A 111 0.56 27.74 31.68
C LEU A 111 1.27 28.90 32.40
N ASP A 112 2.60 28.88 32.46
CA ASP A 112 3.40 29.93 33.09
C ASP A 112 3.18 31.28 32.39
N ARG A 113 3.22 31.28 31.05
CA ARG A 113 2.92 32.48 30.25
C ARG A 113 1.52 33.01 30.54
N ASP A 114 0.51 32.14 30.53
CA ASP A 114 -0.88 32.55 30.70
C ASP A 114 -1.10 33.12 32.12
N GLY A 115 -0.51 32.50 33.15
CA GLY A 115 -0.53 33.02 34.51
C GLY A 115 0.17 34.38 34.67
N LEU A 116 1.30 34.60 33.98
CA LEU A 116 1.97 35.90 33.97
C LEU A 116 1.12 36.99 33.29
N LEU A 117 0.43 36.65 32.20
CA LEU A 117 -0.47 37.56 31.51
C LEU A 117 -1.67 37.94 32.39
N GLU A 118 -2.27 36.97 33.09
CA GLU A 118 -3.36 37.23 34.05
C GLU A 118 -2.89 38.12 35.21
N ALA A 119 -1.74 37.82 35.81
CA ALA A 119 -1.19 38.64 36.91
C ALA A 119 -0.89 40.08 36.46
N GLY A 120 -0.39 40.27 35.24
CA GLY A 120 -0.12 41.58 34.65
C GLY A 120 -1.38 42.35 34.25
N ALA A 121 -2.49 41.67 33.96
CA ALA A 121 -3.75 42.31 33.55
C ALA A 121 -4.37 43.17 34.67
N HIS A 122 -4.04 42.90 35.93
CA HIS A 122 -4.48 43.70 37.09
C HIS A 122 -3.63 44.96 37.35
N LEU A 123 -2.54 45.15 36.60
CA LEU A 123 -1.61 46.29 36.75
C LEU A 123 -1.82 47.40 35.72
N LEU A 124 -2.83 47.27 34.84
CA LEU A 124 -3.25 48.24 33.82
C LEU A 124 -4.69 48.71 34.10
#